data_AF-A0A2E3TMS4-F1
#
_entry.id   AF-A0A2E3TMS4-F1
#
_cell.length_a   1.000
_cell.length_b   1.000
_cell.length_c   1.000
_cell.angle_alpha   90.00
_cell.angle_beta   90.00
_cell.angle_gamma   90.00
#
_symmetry.space_group_name_H-M   'P 1'
#
loop_
_entity.id
_entity.type
_entity.pdbx_description
1 polymer ?
#
loop_
_entity_poly.entity_id
_entity_poly.type
_entity_poly.pdbx_seq_one_letter_code
_entity_poly.pdbx_strand_id
1 'polypeptide(L)'
;MNKNLWAPWRMDYIRSKKDECFLCEALASNDDKKALILFRGEFSAIIMNKYPYSCGHLMVIPNRHTDDMLSLDANELNEINLLTNKCIRALKEAFSPSGFNIGYNIG
;
A
#
# COMPACT_ATOMS: atom_id res chain seq x y z
N MET A 1 -13.25 8.88 22.83
CA MET A 1 -12.60 8.20 21.70
C MET A 1 -12.91 9.00 20.45
N ASN A 2 -11.93 9.70 19.88
CA ASN A 2 -12.16 10.63 18.77
C ASN A 2 -12.50 9.80 17.52
N LYS A 3 -13.74 9.92 17.00
CA LYS A 3 -14.29 9.05 15.94
C LYS A 3 -13.86 9.44 14.53
N ASN A 4 -13.16 10.56 14.37
CA ASN A 4 -12.89 11.14 13.06
C ASN A 4 -11.44 10.89 12.64
N LEU A 5 -11.27 10.30 11.45
CA LEU A 5 -10.00 10.27 10.73
C LEU A 5 -9.82 11.62 10.03
N TRP A 6 -8.85 12.40 10.48
CA TRP A 6 -8.53 13.70 9.88
C TRP A 6 -7.45 13.53 8.82
N ALA A 7 -7.71 14.00 7.60
CA ALA A 7 -6.78 13.95 6.47
C ALA A 7 -6.57 15.37 5.89
N PRO A 8 -5.85 16.26 6.60
CA PRO A 8 -5.68 17.67 6.20
C PRO A 8 -5.06 17.84 4.79
N TRP A 9 -4.27 16.87 4.34
CA TRP A 9 -3.65 16.82 3.00
C TRP A 9 -4.63 16.49 1.85
N ARG A 10 -5.87 16.07 2.14
CA ARG A 10 -6.77 15.49 1.13
C ARG A 10 -7.10 16.45 -0.02
N MET A 11 -7.28 17.74 0.28
CA MET A 11 -7.65 18.72 -0.74
C MET A 11 -6.51 18.97 -1.74
N ASP A 12 -5.27 19.03 -1.26
CA ASP A 12 -4.10 19.23 -2.11
C ASP A 12 -3.87 18.02 -3.02
N TYR A 13 -4.10 16.81 -2.50
CA TYR A 13 -4.02 15.58 -3.27
C TYR A 13 -5.06 15.51 -4.41
N ILE A 14 -6.33 15.84 -4.12
CA ILE A 14 -7.40 15.83 -5.14
C ILE A 14 -7.12 16.84 -6.26
N ARG A 15 -6.52 17.99 -5.92
CA ARG A 15 -6.18 19.04 -6.88
C ARG A 15 -4.93 18.74 -7.68
N SER A 16 -4.10 17.78 -7.26
CA SER A 16 -2.89 17.40 -7.99
C SER A 16 -3.23 16.68 -9.29
N LYS A 17 -2.65 17.15 -10.40
CA LYS A 17 -2.76 16.48 -11.70
C LYS A 17 -1.86 15.24 -11.67
N LYS A 18 -2.41 14.08 -12.04
CA LYS A 18 -1.68 12.82 -12.11
C LYS A 18 -1.66 12.35 -13.55
N ASP A 19 -0.55 12.57 -14.22
CA ASP A 19 -0.38 12.15 -15.61
C ASP A 19 0.11 10.68 -15.69
N GLU A 20 0.70 10.15 -14.62
CA GLU A 20 1.25 8.78 -14.57
C GLU A 20 0.87 8.02 -13.28
N CYS A 21 0.96 6.69 -13.32
CA CYS A 21 0.69 5.84 -12.15
C CYS A 21 1.84 5.94 -11.13
N PHE A 22 1.60 6.66 -10.03
CA PHE A 22 2.59 6.85 -8.96
C PHE A 22 3.11 5.54 -8.32
N LEU A 23 2.34 4.44 -8.39
CA LEU A 23 2.78 3.13 -7.92
C LEU A 23 3.79 2.51 -8.87
N CYS A 24 3.58 2.63 -10.19
CA CYS A 24 4.55 2.19 -11.19
C CYS A 24 5.84 3.00 -11.11
N GLU A 25 5.74 4.33 -10.92
CA GLU A 25 6.90 5.20 -10.69
C GLU A 25 7.69 4.76 -9.45
N ALA A 26 6.98 4.49 -8.33
CA ALA A 26 7.62 3.99 -7.12
C ALA A 26 8.35 2.66 -7.37
N LEU A 27 7.72 1.71 -8.05
CA LEU A 27 8.31 0.41 -8.39
C LEU A 27 9.53 0.54 -9.32
N ALA A 28 9.54 1.52 -10.23
CA ALA A 28 10.67 1.78 -11.13
C ALA A 28 11.85 2.51 -10.45
N SER A 29 11.61 3.14 -9.30
CA SER A 29 12.66 3.85 -8.54
C SER A 29 13.72 2.89 -8.02
N ASN A 30 14.99 3.30 -8.08
CA ASN A 30 16.11 2.61 -7.42
C ASN A 30 16.36 3.13 -5.98
N ASP A 31 15.60 4.14 -5.54
CA ASP A 31 15.67 4.69 -4.18
C ASP A 31 14.39 4.33 -3.42
N ASP A 32 14.42 3.14 -2.82
CA ASP A 32 13.27 2.57 -2.09
C ASP A 32 12.81 3.49 -0.95
N LYS A 33 13.74 4.16 -0.28
CA LYS A 33 13.43 5.05 0.85
C LYS A 33 12.62 6.26 0.38
N LYS A 34 13.00 6.89 -0.73
CA LYS A 34 12.22 8.00 -1.32
C LYS A 34 10.90 7.53 -1.92
N ALA A 35 10.89 6.34 -2.51
CA ALA A 35 9.69 5.71 -3.07
C ALA A 35 8.75 5.13 -2.01
N LEU A 36 9.14 5.17 -0.73
CA LEU A 36 8.42 4.59 0.40
C LEU A 36 8.22 3.07 0.31
N ILE A 37 9.07 2.37 -0.45
CA ILE A 37 9.07 0.92 -0.58
C ILE A 37 9.76 0.31 0.63
N LEU A 38 9.09 -0.62 1.28
CA LEU A 38 9.61 -1.37 2.43
C LEU A 38 10.15 -2.74 2.05
N PHE A 39 9.61 -3.33 0.98
CA PHE A 39 9.97 -4.67 0.53
C PHE A 39 9.60 -4.88 -0.93
N ARG A 40 10.48 -5.52 -1.69
CA ARG A 40 10.24 -5.97 -3.07
C ARG A 40 10.21 -7.49 -3.12
N GLY A 41 9.06 -8.05 -3.48
CA GLY A 41 8.88 -9.47 -3.77
C GLY A 41 9.00 -9.76 -5.27
N GLU A 42 8.68 -10.99 -5.65
CA GLU A 42 8.80 -11.47 -7.02
C GLU A 42 7.67 -10.92 -7.92
N PHE A 43 6.44 -10.95 -7.41
CA PHE A 43 5.21 -10.53 -8.08
C PHE A 43 4.56 -9.30 -7.43
N SER A 44 4.94 -8.94 -6.21
CA SER A 44 4.32 -7.88 -5.39
C SER A 44 5.30 -7.17 -4.47
N ALA A 45 4.96 -5.96 -4.04
CA ALA A 45 5.76 -5.13 -3.16
C ALA A 45 4.95 -4.59 -1.97
N ILE A 46 5.66 -4.27 -0.87
CA ILE A 46 5.10 -3.53 0.28
C ILE A 46 5.54 -2.08 0.18
N ILE A 47 4.58 -1.16 0.17
CA ILE A 47 4.81 0.29 0.09
C ILE A 47 4.04 1.01 1.21
N MET A 48 4.63 2.05 1.80
CA MET A 48 3.89 2.90 2.74
C MET A 48 2.93 3.80 1.98
N ASN A 49 1.73 4.01 2.53
CA ASN A 49 0.82 4.98 1.97
C ASN A 49 1.33 6.40 2.26
N LYS A 50 1.59 7.19 1.21
CA LYS A 50 2.00 8.60 1.30
C LYS A 50 0.95 9.47 2.00
N TYR A 51 -0.31 9.03 2.01
CA TYR A 51 -1.47 9.70 2.60
C TYR A 51 -2.19 8.77 3.59
N PRO A 52 -1.57 8.45 4.74
CA PRO A 52 -2.00 7.36 5.61
C PRO A 52 -3.24 7.72 6.44
N TYR A 53 -4.14 6.75 6.69
CA TYR A 53 -5.25 6.96 7.64
C TYR A 53 -4.77 6.94 9.09
N SER A 54 -3.81 6.07 9.38
CA SER A 54 -3.17 5.92 10.68
C SER A 54 -1.67 5.65 10.49
N CYS A 55 -0.88 5.83 11.55
CA CYS A 55 0.52 5.42 11.54
C CYS A 55 0.63 3.94 11.16
N GLY A 56 1.59 3.61 10.29
CA GLY A 56 1.76 2.25 9.77
C GLY A 56 0.76 1.83 8.68
N HIS A 57 0.06 2.76 8.02
CA HIS A 57 -0.75 2.43 6.84
C HIS A 57 0.15 1.98 5.68
N LEU A 58 0.07 0.70 5.34
CA LEU A 58 0.81 0.07 4.24
C LEU A 58 -0.15 -0.36 3.13
N MET A 59 0.38 -0.53 1.93
CA MET A 59 -0.28 -1.19 0.81
C MET A 59 0.60 -2.34 0.34
N VAL A 60 -0.04 -3.43 -0.10
CA VAL A 60 0.60 -4.51 -0.85
C VAL A 60 0.10 -4.39 -2.28
N ILE A 61 1.02 -4.21 -3.22
CA ILE A 61 0.70 -3.93 -4.63
C ILE A 61 1.35 -4.98 -5.54
N PRO A 62 0.69 -5.41 -6.63
CA PRO A 62 1.35 -6.21 -7.66
C PRO A 62 2.42 -5.38 -8.37
N ASN A 63 3.48 -6.04 -8.84
CA ASN A 63 4.53 -5.43 -9.65
C ASN A 63 4.00 -5.02 -11.02
N ARG A 64 3.03 -5.78 -11.56
CA ARG A 64 2.32 -5.50 -12.80
C ARG A 64 1.23 -4.45 -12.58
N HIS A 65 1.14 -3.49 -13.49
CA HIS A 65 0.04 -2.52 -13.49
C HIS A 65 -1.27 -3.19 -13.89
N THR A 66 -2.25 -3.16 -12.98
CA THR A 66 -3.63 -3.56 -13.25
C THR A 66 -4.58 -2.91 -12.23
N ASP A 67 -5.78 -2.58 -12.67
CA ASP A 67 -6.93 -2.19 -11.84
C ASP A 67 -7.94 -3.34 -11.68
N ASP A 68 -7.80 -4.40 -12.48
CA ASP A 68 -8.67 -5.56 -12.46
C ASP A 68 -8.12 -6.67 -11.57
N MET A 69 -8.75 -6.85 -10.40
CA MET A 69 -8.45 -7.92 -9.46
C MET A 69 -8.61 -9.32 -10.09
N LEU A 70 -9.51 -9.49 -11.06
CA LEU A 70 -9.74 -10.77 -11.73
C LEU A 70 -8.64 -11.12 -12.74
N SER A 71 -7.81 -10.14 -13.10
CA SER A 71 -6.65 -10.35 -13.98
C SER A 71 -5.42 -10.91 -13.26
N LEU A 72 -5.44 -10.98 -11.93
CA LEU A 72 -4.31 -11.46 -11.14
C LEU A 72 -4.17 -12.99 -11.25
N ASP A 73 -2.95 -13.46 -11.48
CA ASP A 73 -2.67 -14.88 -11.48
C ASP A 73 -2.53 -15.46 -10.06
N ALA A 74 -2.43 -16.78 -9.95
CA ALA A 74 -2.35 -17.47 -8.66
C ALA A 74 -1.08 -17.12 -7.86
N ASN A 75 0.03 -16.80 -8.52
CA ASN A 75 1.28 -16.43 -7.86
C ASN A 75 1.19 -15.01 -7.31
N GLU A 76 0.66 -14.07 -8.10
CA GLU A 76 0.38 -12.70 -7.68
C GLU A 76 -0.56 -12.70 -6.46
N LEU A 77 -1.70 -13.40 -6.54
CA LEU A 77 -2.66 -13.51 -5.44
C LEU A 77 -2.04 -14.13 -4.17
N ASN A 78 -1.25 -15.18 -4.32
CA ASN A 78 -0.60 -15.83 -3.19
C ASN A 78 0.42 -14.92 -2.53
N GLU A 79 1.29 -14.27 -3.30
CA GLU A 79 2.31 -13.38 -2.75
C GLU A 79 1.68 -12.15 -2.08
N ILE A 80 0.62 -11.56 -2.64
CA ILE A 80 -0.13 -10.48 -1.99
C ILE A 80 -0.59 -10.90 -0.58
N ASN A 81 -1.15 -12.10 -0.44
CA ASN A 81 -1.61 -12.62 0.85
C ASN A 81 -0.45 -12.89 1.82
N LEU A 82 0.66 -13.47 1.34
CA LEU A 82 1.84 -13.72 2.15
C LEU A 82 2.49 -12.42 2.63
N LEU A 83 2.61 -11.41 1.77
CA LEU A 83 3.12 -10.09 2.15
C LEU A 83 2.16 -9.36 3.09
N THR A 84 0.84 -9.51 2.91
CA THR A 84 -0.15 -8.98 3.86
C THR A 84 0.06 -9.59 5.26
N ASN A 85 0.28 -10.90 5.35
CA ASN A 85 0.62 -11.55 6.62
C ASN A 85 1.93 -11.02 7.23
N LYS A 86 2.94 -10.75 6.39
CA LYS A 86 4.21 -10.15 6.81
C LYS A 86 4.01 -8.74 7.38
N CYS A 87 3.21 -7.90 6.72
CA CYS A 87 2.82 -6.57 7.20
C CYS A 87 2.16 -6.63 8.57
N ILE A 88 1.17 -7.52 8.76
CA ILE A 88 0.46 -7.67 10.04
C ILE A 88 1.42 -8.04 11.16
N ARG A 89 2.34 -9.00 10.92
CA ARG A 89 3.34 -9.41 11.91
C ARG A 89 4.27 -8.26 12.29
N ALA A 90 4.81 -7.56 11.29
CA ALA A 90 5.70 -6.42 11.51
C ALA A 90 5.01 -5.28 12.28
N LEU A 91 3.76 -4.94 11.93
CA LEU A 91 3.00 -3.90 12.61
C LEU A 91 2.60 -4.30 14.04
N LYS A 92 2.32 -5.59 14.29
CA LYS A 92 2.09 -6.09 15.65
C LYS A 92 3.30 -5.86 16.56
N GLU A 93 4.48 -6.19 16.07
CA GLU A 93 5.74 -6.00 16.80
C GLU A 93 6.06 -4.51 17.01
N ALA A 94 5.90 -3.69 15.97
CA ALA A 94 6.29 -2.29 16.01
C ALA A 94 5.33 -1.39 16.81
N PHE A 95 4.01 -1.68 16.79
CA PHE A 95 2.99 -0.76 17.32
C PHE A 95 2.04 -1.35 18.37
N SER A 96 2.02 -2.68 18.57
CA SER A 96 1.04 -3.35 19.46
C SER A 96 -0.42 -2.89 19.23
N PRO A 97 -0.93 -2.89 17.97
CA PRO A 97 -2.26 -2.39 17.67
C PRO A 97 -3.34 -3.36 18.18
N SER A 98 -4.51 -2.82 18.51
CA SER A 98 -5.67 -3.60 18.95
C SER A 98 -6.41 -4.33 17.82
N GLY A 99 -6.12 -3.99 16.56
CA GLY A 99 -6.78 -4.56 15.38
C GLY A 99 -6.27 -3.98 14.07
N PHE A 100 -6.79 -4.51 12.96
CA PHE A 100 -6.41 -4.12 11.60
C PHE A 100 -7.64 -3.99 10.71
N ASN A 101 -7.59 -3.04 9.77
CA ASN A 101 -8.47 -3.00 8.61
C ASN A 101 -7.67 -3.42 7.38
N ILE A 102 -8.18 -4.40 6.63
CA ILE A 102 -7.55 -4.94 5.43
C ILE A 102 -8.62 -5.03 4.37
N GLY A 103 -8.36 -4.51 3.17
CA GLY A 103 -9.33 -4.54 2.09
C GLY A 103 -8.83 -3.83 0.83
N TYR A 104 -9.66 -3.93 -0.21
CA TYR A 104 -9.42 -3.36 -1.53
C TYR A 104 -10.56 -2.39 -1.86
N ASN A 105 -10.24 -1.31 -2.55
CA ASN A 105 -11.24 -0.46 -3.19
C ASN A 105 -11.12 -0.69 -4.69
N ILE A 106 -12.14 -1.30 -5.30
CA ILE A 106 -12.19 -1.65 -6.72
C ILE A 106 -13.34 -0.86 -7.35
N GLY A 107 -13.05 -0.04 -8.35
CA GLY A 107 -14.02 0.79 -9.07
C GLY A 107 -13.41 2.03 -9.71
#